data_AF-A0A6I9Z092-F1
#
_entry.id   AF-A0A6I9Z092-F1
#
_cell.length_a   1.000
_cell.length_b   1.000
_cell.length_c   1.000
_cell.angle_alpha   90.00
_cell.angle_beta   90.00
_cell.angle_gamma   90.00
#
_symmetry.space_group_name_H-M   'P 1'
#
loop_
_entity.id
_entity.type
_entity.pdbx_description
1 polymer ?
#
loop_
_entity_poly.entity_id
_entity_poly.type
_entity_poly.pdbx_seq_one_letter_code
_entity_poly.pdbx_strand_id
1 'polypeptide(L)'
;MGLTPEYMEMIIQFGFVTLFVASFPLAPVFALLNNVIEVRLDAKKFVAELRRPDTVRAKDIGIWFNILSGIGKFSVIINAFVIAVTSDFIPRLVYQYVYSHNGTMHGFINHTLSYFNVSDFKPGTQPENSPFEEEVSFCRFKDYREPPWAESSYEFSKQYWSVLSARLAFVIIFQNLVMFLSVLVDWLIPDIPKDISEQIKKEKSVLVDFFLREEHEKLKLIENFISRDKQRSWSEKKRKRSRAASFTQFYRSRRGSFTSLSSRHSDV
;
A
#
# COMPACT_ATOMS: atom_id res chain seq x y z
N MET A 1 -8.61 25.54 8.49
CA MET A 1 -7.60 24.82 9.29
C MET A 1 -7.43 23.47 8.63
N GLY A 2 -6.23 23.16 8.14
CA GLY A 2 -5.98 21.91 7.44
C GLY A 2 -5.84 20.75 8.42
N LEU A 3 -6.17 19.53 7.99
CA LEU A 3 -5.98 18.28 8.73
C LEU A 3 -4.51 17.83 8.81
N THR A 4 -3.59 18.58 8.18
CA THR A 4 -2.18 18.20 8.07
C THR A 4 -1.44 18.14 9.39
N PRO A 5 -1.69 19.03 10.39
CA PRO A 5 -1.06 18.92 11.71
C PRO A 5 -1.53 17.66 12.46
N GLU A 6 -2.82 17.32 12.39
CA GLU A 6 -3.35 16.11 13.02
C GLU A 6 -2.76 14.83 12.39
N TYR A 7 -2.61 14.78 11.06
CA TYR A 7 -1.91 13.66 10.41
C TYR A 7 -0.42 13.59 10.76
N MET A 8 0.25 14.74 10.90
CA MET A 8 1.66 14.79 11.28
C MET A 8 1.89 14.23 12.68
N GLU A 9 1.03 14.55 13.65
CA GLU A 9 1.08 14.02 15.01
C GLU A 9 1.00 12.49 15.02
N MET A 10 -0.01 11.92 14.35
CA MET A 10 -0.16 10.47 14.23
C MET A 10 1.03 9.80 13.53
N ILE A 11 1.61 10.43 12.51
CA ILE A 11 2.76 9.87 11.77
C ILE A 11 4.04 9.91 12.61
N ILE A 12 4.26 10.98 13.37
CA ILE A 12 5.40 11.07 14.29
C ILE A 12 5.28 9.98 15.36
N GLN A 13 4.08 9.78 15.91
CA GLN A 13 3.83 8.69 16.86
C GLN A 13 4.10 7.32 16.25
N PHE A 14 3.61 7.07 15.03
CA PHE A 14 3.92 5.84 14.30
C PHE A 14 5.44 5.67 14.08
N GLY A 15 6.14 6.74 13.74
CA GLY A 15 7.59 6.76 13.61
C GLY A 15 8.31 6.38 14.91
N PHE A 16 7.92 6.95 16.04
CA PHE A 16 8.50 6.58 17.35
C PHE A 16 8.28 5.12 17.69
N VAL A 17 7.07 4.60 17.45
CA VAL A 17 6.75 3.19 17.70
C VAL A 17 7.56 2.28 16.81
N THR A 18 7.66 2.57 15.51
CA THR A 18 8.29 1.65 14.56
C THR A 18 9.81 1.77 14.53
N LEU A 19 10.40 2.97 14.62
CA LEU A 19 11.85 3.16 14.51
C LEU A 19 12.63 2.71 15.75
N PHE A 20 12.00 2.71 16.93
CA PHE A 20 12.67 2.46 18.21
C PHE A 20 12.17 1.24 18.97
N VAL A 21 11.36 0.39 18.34
CA VAL A 21 10.81 -0.82 18.98
C VAL A 21 11.89 -1.77 19.49
N ALA A 22 13.03 -1.86 18.79
CA ALA A 22 14.15 -2.73 19.20
C ALA A 22 14.82 -2.26 20.51
N SER A 23 14.80 -0.95 20.78
CA SER A 23 15.36 -0.38 22.01
C SER A 23 14.34 -0.33 23.14
N PHE A 24 13.08 -0.07 22.82
CA PHE A 24 12.03 0.14 23.81
C PHE A 24 10.74 -0.64 23.49
N PRO A 25 10.58 -1.87 24.02
CA PRO A 25 9.46 -2.73 23.67
C PRO A 25 8.10 -2.25 24.21
N LEU A 26 8.07 -1.33 25.20
CA LEU A 26 6.82 -0.79 25.74
C LEU A 26 6.26 0.41 24.94
N ALA A 27 6.97 0.91 23.92
CA ALA A 27 6.51 2.03 23.10
C ALA A 27 5.09 1.85 22.52
N PRO A 28 4.71 0.66 21.99
CA PRO A 28 3.37 0.45 21.44
C PRO A 28 2.25 0.59 22.48
N VAL A 29 2.51 0.27 23.75
CA VAL A 29 1.53 0.39 24.83
C VAL A 29 1.23 1.86 25.12
N PHE A 30 2.26 2.70 25.18
CA PHE A 30 2.06 4.14 25.35
C PHE A 30 1.38 4.78 24.15
N ALA A 31 1.73 4.34 22.94
CA ALA A 31 1.03 4.77 21.74
C ALA A 31 -0.45 4.38 21.73
N LEU A 32 -0.79 3.17 22.20
CA LEU A 32 -2.18 2.74 22.34
C LEU A 32 -2.94 3.64 23.32
N LEU A 33 -2.36 3.92 24.49
CA LEU A 33 -2.97 4.79 25.48
C LEU A 33 -3.15 6.21 24.95
N ASN A 34 -2.15 6.74 24.23
CA ASN A 34 -2.23 8.05 23.60
C ASN A 34 -3.37 8.08 22.57
N ASN A 35 -3.40 7.11 21.64
CA ASN A 35 -4.43 7.00 20.60
C ASN A 35 -5.86 6.93 21.19
N VAL A 36 -6.06 6.21 22.30
CA VAL A 36 -7.39 6.08 22.94
C VAL A 36 -7.85 7.42 23.52
N ILE A 37 -6.93 8.19 24.12
CA ILE A 37 -7.23 9.51 24.67
C ILE A 37 -7.44 10.51 23.52
N GLU A 38 -6.56 10.50 22.53
CA GLU A 38 -6.54 11.38 21.36
C GLU A 38 -7.84 11.30 20.57
N VAL A 39 -8.33 10.09 20.24
CA VAL A 39 -9.62 9.92 19.54
C VAL A 39 -10.77 10.59 20.28
N ARG A 40 -10.76 10.58 21.63
CA ARG A 40 -11.82 11.23 22.42
C ARG A 40 -11.63 12.73 22.52
N LEU A 41 -10.40 13.22 22.59
CA LEU A 41 -10.09 14.65 22.63
C LEU A 41 -10.40 15.30 21.28
N ASP A 42 -10.03 14.66 20.17
CA ASP A 42 -10.33 15.14 18.81
C ASP A 42 -11.84 15.20 18.56
N ALA A 43 -12.59 14.17 18.98
CA ALA A 43 -14.04 14.20 18.88
C ALA A 43 -14.66 15.37 19.67
N LYS A 44 -14.16 15.65 20.88
CA LYS A 44 -14.61 16.80 21.68
C LYS A 44 -14.25 18.13 21.01
N LYS A 45 -13.02 18.26 20.50
CA LYS A 45 -12.54 19.44 19.76
C LYS A 45 -13.43 19.74 18.55
N PHE A 46 -13.78 18.73 17.75
CA PHE A 46 -14.67 18.90 16.60
C PHE A 46 -16.10 19.30 16.96
N VAL A 47 -16.62 18.84 18.09
CA VAL A 47 -18.01 19.12 18.51
C VAL A 47 -18.14 20.43 19.27
N ALA A 48 -17.16 20.77 20.13
CA ALA A 48 -17.27 21.88 21.06
C ALA A 48 -16.48 23.13 20.66
N GLU A 49 -15.35 22.99 19.95
CA GLU A 49 -14.39 24.10 19.73
C GLU A 49 -14.33 24.57 18.28
N LEU A 50 -14.59 23.69 17.31
CA LEU A 50 -14.46 24.00 15.89
C LEU A 50 -15.79 24.30 15.21
N ARG A 51 -15.78 25.27 14.29
CA ARG A 51 -16.89 25.49 13.36
C ARG A 51 -16.95 24.33 12.36
N ARG A 52 -18.16 23.89 12.02
CA ARG A 52 -18.41 22.79 11.07
C ARG A 52 -17.62 23.01 9.76
N PRO A 53 -16.73 22.06 9.38
CA PRO A 53 -15.98 22.14 8.14
C PRO A 53 -16.85 21.75 6.93
N ASP A 54 -16.48 22.24 5.75
CA ASP A 54 -17.13 21.85 4.50
C ASP A 54 -16.79 20.41 4.14
N THR A 55 -17.80 19.65 3.72
CA THR A 55 -17.65 18.23 3.40
C THR A 55 -16.91 18.06 2.07
N VAL A 56 -15.69 17.54 2.14
CA VAL A 56 -14.91 17.13 0.97
C VAL A 56 -14.90 15.60 0.91
N ARG A 57 -15.25 15.03 -0.26
CA ARG A 57 -15.13 13.59 -0.50
C ARG A 57 -13.70 13.26 -0.92
N ALA A 58 -12.99 12.51 -0.08
CA ALA A 58 -11.69 11.93 -0.38
C ALA A 58 -11.82 10.40 -0.38
N LYS A 59 -11.16 9.74 -1.33
CA LYS A 59 -11.15 8.27 -1.45
C LYS A 59 -10.12 7.64 -0.50
N ASP A 60 -8.99 8.32 -0.32
CA ASP A 60 -7.81 7.80 0.38
C ASP A 60 -7.17 8.90 1.26
N ILE A 61 -6.29 8.49 2.18
CA ILE A 61 -5.51 9.42 3.02
C ILE A 61 -4.48 10.25 2.23
N GLY A 62 -4.23 9.91 0.96
CA GLY A 62 -3.35 10.65 0.05
C GLY A 62 -1.85 10.38 0.29
N ILE A 63 -1.04 11.43 0.25
CA ILE A 63 0.44 11.37 0.34
C ILE A 63 0.93 10.69 1.63
N TRP A 64 0.15 10.77 2.70
CA TRP A 64 0.46 10.19 4.00
C TRP A 64 0.66 8.68 3.95
N PHE A 65 -0.04 7.97 3.04
CA PHE A 65 0.19 6.54 2.83
C PHE A 65 1.62 6.24 2.37
N ASN A 66 2.13 7.01 1.40
CA ASN A 66 3.48 6.85 0.89
C ASN A 66 4.53 7.17 1.98
N ILE A 67 4.25 8.17 2.83
CA ILE A 67 5.11 8.52 3.96
C ILE A 67 5.15 7.38 4.98
N LEU A 68 3.99 6.84 5.37
CA LEU A 68 3.89 5.70 6.29
C LEU A 68 4.60 4.46 5.74
N SER A 69 4.42 4.16 4.44
CA SER A 69 5.12 3.07 3.76
C SER A 69 6.63 3.28 3.76
N GLY A 70 7.09 4.52 3.52
CA GLY A 70 8.49 4.89 3.59
C GLY A 70 9.08 4.69 4.99
N ILE A 71 8.42 5.23 6.02
CA ILE A 71 8.83 5.08 7.43
C ILE A 71 8.88 3.60 7.82
N GLY A 72 7.91 2.79 7.39
CA GLY A 72 7.91 1.35 7.65
C GLY A 72 9.15 0.64 7.07
N LYS A 73 9.54 0.97 5.83
CA LYS A 73 10.75 0.40 5.21
C LYS A 73 12.04 0.89 5.90
N PHE A 74 12.12 2.17 6.24
CA PHE A 74 13.28 2.73 6.96
C PHE A 74 13.39 2.17 8.39
N SER A 75 12.27 1.91 9.05
CA SER A 75 12.22 1.29 10.38
C SER A 75 12.95 -0.05 10.41
N VAL A 76 12.78 -0.89 9.38
CA VAL A 76 13.50 -2.17 9.29
C VAL A 76 15.01 -1.96 9.30
N ILE A 77 15.50 -1.01 8.50
CA ILE A 77 16.93 -0.69 8.39
C ILE A 77 17.47 -0.15 9.72
N ILE A 78 16.79 0.83 10.31
CA ILE A 78 17.21 1.48 11.55
C ILE A 78 17.22 0.47 12.71
N ASN A 79 16.18 -0.34 12.86
CA ASN A 79 16.16 -1.36 13.91
C ASN A 79 17.28 -2.41 13.74
N ALA A 80 17.62 -2.79 12.50
CA ALA A 80 18.74 -3.69 12.25
C ALA A 80 20.07 -3.09 12.76
N PHE A 81 20.30 -1.81 12.48
CA PHE A 81 21.49 -1.10 12.96
C PHE A 81 21.50 -0.90 14.48
N VAL A 82 20.35 -0.57 15.07
CA VAL A 82 20.20 -0.48 16.54
C VAL A 82 20.63 -1.81 17.16
N ILE A 83 20.05 -2.92 16.73
CA ILE A 83 20.38 -4.25 17.28
C ILE A 83 21.86 -4.58 17.03
N ALA A 84 22.42 -4.30 15.86
CA ALA A 84 23.79 -4.66 15.54
C ALA A 84 24.83 -3.83 16.31
N VAL A 85 24.60 -2.51 16.44
CA VAL A 85 25.60 -1.56 16.94
C VAL A 85 25.45 -1.29 18.43
N THR A 86 24.23 -1.05 18.90
CA THR A 86 24.01 -0.62 20.30
C THR A 86 23.85 -1.80 21.25
N SER A 87 23.35 -2.94 20.76
CA SER A 87 23.20 -4.13 21.58
C SER A 87 24.51 -4.92 21.71
N ASP A 88 24.73 -5.48 22.91
CA ASP A 88 25.79 -6.47 23.13
C ASP A 88 25.40 -7.87 22.60
N PHE A 89 24.29 -8.01 21.88
CA PHE A 89 23.86 -9.28 21.31
C PHE A 89 24.90 -9.92 20.39
N ILE A 90 25.40 -9.17 19.39
CA ILE A 90 26.35 -9.71 18.40
C ILE A 90 27.70 -10.09 19.03
N PRO A 91 28.36 -9.24 19.83
CA PRO A 91 29.61 -9.61 20.48
C PRO A 91 29.48 -10.84 21.40
N ARG A 92 28.35 -10.96 22.13
CA ARG A 92 28.09 -12.14 22.98
C ARG A 92 27.93 -13.40 22.15
N LEU A 93 27.22 -13.32 21.02
CA LEU A 93 27.05 -14.42 20.09
C LEU A 93 28.40 -14.87 19.50
N VAL A 94 29.20 -13.93 19.01
CA VAL A 94 30.54 -14.20 18.47
C VAL A 94 31.43 -14.85 19.52
N TYR A 95 31.43 -14.32 20.76
CA TYR A 95 32.19 -14.93 21.86
C TYR A 95 31.75 -16.37 22.13
N GLN A 96 30.45 -16.61 22.23
CA GLN A 96 29.90 -17.93 22.55
C GLN A 96 30.22 -18.97 21.48
N TYR A 97 30.15 -18.62 20.20
CA TYR A 97 30.34 -19.57 19.09
C TYR A 97 31.81 -19.71 18.65
N VAL A 98 32.60 -18.65 18.70
CA VAL A 98 33.96 -18.64 18.14
C VAL A 98 35.02 -18.83 19.22
N TYR A 99 34.82 -18.25 20.41
CA TYR A 99 35.87 -18.15 21.43
C TYR A 99 35.61 -19.03 22.67
N SER A 100 34.35 -19.36 22.97
CA SER A 100 33.99 -20.17 24.14
C SER A 100 34.12 -21.66 23.84
N HIS A 101 35.12 -22.31 24.44
CA HIS A 101 35.32 -23.77 24.31
C HIS A 101 34.13 -24.60 24.80
N ASN A 102 33.39 -24.09 25.80
CA ASN A 102 32.27 -24.79 26.43
C ASN A 102 30.90 -24.24 26.00
N GLY A 103 30.85 -23.24 25.10
CA GLY A 103 29.61 -22.54 24.73
C GLY A 103 28.98 -21.72 25.88
N THR A 104 29.72 -21.49 26.97
CA THR A 104 29.26 -20.69 28.12
C THR A 104 29.71 -19.24 28.00
N MET A 105 29.01 -18.34 28.69
CA MET A 105 29.38 -16.91 28.76
C MET A 105 30.44 -16.59 29.82
N HIS A 106 31.05 -17.60 30.44
CA HIS A 106 32.10 -17.41 31.43
C HIS A 106 33.33 -16.78 30.78
N GLY A 107 33.82 -15.67 31.36
CA GLY A 107 34.99 -14.95 30.84
C GLY A 107 34.68 -13.91 29.76
N PHE A 108 33.41 -13.73 29.36
CA PHE A 108 33.02 -12.75 28.35
C PHE A 108 33.52 -11.32 28.67
N ILE A 109 33.29 -10.85 29.90
CA ILE A 109 33.72 -9.50 30.31
C ILE A 109 35.25 -9.36 30.28
N ASN A 110 35.99 -10.39 30.71
CA ASN A 110 37.46 -10.37 30.65
C ASN A 110 37.99 -10.40 29.20
N HIS A 111 37.24 -11.00 28.27
CA HIS A 111 37.57 -11.00 26.85
C HIS A 111 37.23 -9.68 26.15
N THR A 112 36.13 -9.02 26.54
CA THR A 112 35.68 -7.76 25.91
C THR A 112 36.48 -6.53 26.37
N LEU A 113 37.14 -6.60 27.52
CA LEU A 113 37.90 -5.48 28.07
C LEU A 113 39.37 -5.51 27.61
N SER A 114 39.83 -4.41 26.99
CA SER A 114 41.23 -4.19 26.64
C SER A 114 42.01 -3.57 27.81
N TYR A 115 43.31 -3.86 27.87
CA TYR A 115 44.22 -3.29 28.86
C TYR A 115 44.80 -1.97 28.37
N PHE A 116 44.92 -1.00 29.28
CA PHE A 116 45.60 0.26 29.06
C PHE A 116 46.62 0.51 30.17
N ASN A 117 47.84 0.86 29.82
CA ASN A 117 48.86 1.24 30.78
C ASN A 117 48.66 2.70 31.18
N VAL A 118 48.52 2.95 32.48
CA VAL A 118 48.27 4.30 33.02
C VAL A 118 49.44 5.25 32.71
N SER A 119 50.67 4.74 32.55
CA SER A 119 51.82 5.57 32.19
C SER A 119 51.73 6.19 30.78
N ASP A 120 50.89 5.64 29.89
CA ASP A 120 50.79 6.06 28.49
C ASP A 120 49.78 7.20 28.26
N PHE A 121 49.24 7.79 29.34
CA PHE A 121 48.40 8.97 29.24
C PHE A 121 49.16 10.17 28.68
N LYS A 122 48.52 10.92 27.79
CA LYS A 122 49.05 12.19 27.29
C LYS A 122 49.25 13.16 28.47
N PRO A 123 50.31 13.99 28.44
CA PRO A 123 50.55 14.95 29.50
C PRO A 123 49.35 15.89 29.64
N GLY A 124 48.80 16.00 30.86
CA GLY A 124 47.63 16.84 31.17
C GLY A 124 46.26 16.18 30.99
N THR A 125 46.16 14.91 30.54
CA THR A 125 44.88 14.17 30.51
C THR A 125 44.76 13.12 31.61
N GLN A 126 45.70 13.09 32.54
CA GLN A 126 45.74 12.14 33.64
C GLN A 126 44.69 12.50 34.70
N PRO A 127 44.08 11.51 35.37
CA PRO A 127 43.14 11.78 36.45
C PRO A 127 43.86 12.45 37.62
N GLU A 128 43.35 13.60 38.10
CA GLU A 128 43.96 14.36 39.20
C GLU A 128 43.93 13.60 40.53
N ASN A 129 42.85 12.86 40.80
CA ASN A 129 42.68 12.06 42.00
C ASN A 129 42.20 10.65 41.63
N SER A 130 42.95 9.63 42.05
CA SER A 130 42.48 8.25 41.98
C SER A 130 41.78 7.89 43.30
N PRO A 131 40.57 7.30 43.25
CA PRO A 131 39.84 6.90 44.47
C PRO A 131 40.35 5.59 45.09
N PHE A 132 41.43 5.01 44.55
CA PHE A 132 41.97 3.73 44.97
C PHE A 132 43.16 3.95 45.92
N GLU A 133 43.25 3.16 46.99
CA GLU A 133 44.34 3.25 47.99
C GLU A 133 45.69 2.78 47.44
N GLU A 134 45.68 1.99 46.36
CA GLU A 134 46.87 1.46 45.68
C GLU A 134 47.10 2.12 44.33
N GLU A 135 48.37 2.24 43.94
CA GLU A 135 48.77 2.73 42.62
C GLU A 135 48.33 1.76 41.52
N VAL A 136 47.40 2.21 40.67
CA VAL A 136 46.87 1.41 39.56
C VAL A 136 47.84 1.46 38.37
N SER A 137 48.43 0.32 38.02
CA SER A 137 49.32 0.19 36.85
C SER A 137 48.56 0.02 35.53
N PHE A 138 47.50 -0.78 35.52
CA PHE A 138 46.69 -1.05 34.34
C PHE A 138 45.22 -0.74 34.60
N CYS A 139 44.56 -0.07 33.64
CA CYS A 139 43.11 0.07 33.63
C CYS A 139 42.50 -0.70 32.46
N ARG A 140 41.19 -0.97 32.55
CA ARG A 140 40.44 -1.72 31.54
C ARG A 140 39.36 -0.85 30.93
N PHE A 141 39.22 -0.89 29.61
CA PHE A 141 38.19 -0.16 28.88
C PHE A 141 37.48 -1.07 27.86
N LYS A 142 36.26 -0.69 27.46
CA LYS A 142 35.43 -1.47 26.54
C LYS A 142 35.82 -1.17 25.10
N ASP A 143 36.83 -1.86 24.58
CA ASP A 143 37.20 -1.86 23.16
C ASP A 143 38.00 -3.12 22.81
N TYR A 144 38.07 -3.48 21.52
CA TYR A 144 38.84 -4.63 21.05
C TYR A 144 40.19 -4.17 20.51
N ARG A 145 41.10 -3.86 21.42
CA ARG A 145 42.47 -3.43 21.10
C ARG A 145 43.53 -4.39 21.61
N GLU A 146 44.64 -4.42 20.90
CA GLU A 146 45.81 -5.20 21.31
C GLU A 146 46.39 -4.63 22.62
N PRO A 147 46.88 -5.52 23.52
CA PRO A 147 47.39 -5.12 24.82
C PRO A 147 48.74 -4.38 24.72
N PRO A 148 49.18 -3.69 25.79
CA PRO A 148 50.38 -2.84 25.75
C PRO A 148 51.69 -3.59 25.54
N TRP A 149 51.73 -4.91 25.80
CA TRP A 149 52.90 -5.75 25.60
C TRP A 149 52.95 -6.42 24.20
N ALA A 150 51.96 -6.17 23.34
CA ALA A 150 51.98 -6.62 21.96
C ALA A 150 52.85 -5.71 21.07
N GLU A 151 53.33 -6.23 19.95
CA GLU A 151 54.15 -5.48 18.98
C GLU A 151 53.41 -4.24 18.43
N SER A 152 52.10 -4.39 18.16
CA SER A 152 51.20 -3.33 17.73
C SER A 152 50.31 -2.83 18.87
N SER A 153 50.93 -2.24 19.90
CA SER A 153 50.23 -1.74 21.09
C SER A 153 49.08 -0.77 20.74
N TYR A 154 47.91 -0.97 21.36
CA TYR A 154 46.71 -0.15 21.20
C TYR A 154 46.04 -0.13 19.81
N GLU A 155 46.53 -0.91 18.85
CA GLU A 155 45.88 -1.05 17.55
C GLU A 155 44.64 -1.95 17.61
N PHE A 156 43.79 -1.89 16.57
CA PHE A 156 42.59 -2.72 16.49
C PHE A 156 42.96 -4.21 16.35
N SER A 157 42.47 -5.02 17.29
CA SER A 157 42.72 -6.45 17.27
C SER A 157 41.95 -7.15 16.14
N LYS A 158 42.37 -8.35 15.75
CA LYS A 158 41.59 -9.22 14.84
C LYS A 158 40.17 -9.47 15.35
N GLN A 159 39.99 -9.48 16.67
CA GLN A 159 38.68 -9.62 17.31
C GLN A 159 37.72 -8.47 16.93
N TYR A 160 38.24 -7.24 16.85
CA TYR A 160 37.45 -6.07 16.43
C TYR A 160 36.83 -6.29 15.06
N TRP A 161 37.65 -6.69 14.10
CA TRP A 161 37.23 -6.94 12.72
C TRP A 161 36.28 -8.13 12.61
N SER A 162 36.48 -9.19 13.41
CA SER A 162 35.55 -10.33 13.46
C SER A 162 34.18 -9.94 14.02
N VAL A 163 34.12 -9.09 15.04
CA VAL A 163 32.85 -8.60 15.59
C VAL A 163 32.19 -7.62 14.62
N LEU A 164 32.97 -6.74 14.00
CA LEU A 164 32.46 -5.79 13.00
C LEU A 164 31.87 -6.51 11.78
N SER A 165 32.56 -7.52 11.25
CA SER A 165 32.05 -8.31 10.12
C SER A 165 30.77 -9.06 10.49
N ALA A 166 30.70 -9.64 11.69
CA ALA A 166 29.49 -10.28 12.20
C ALA A 166 28.32 -9.30 12.34
N ARG A 167 28.57 -8.05 12.79
CA ARG A 167 27.56 -6.99 12.86
C ARG A 167 27.00 -6.65 11.48
N LEU A 168 27.88 -6.45 10.49
CA LEU A 168 27.46 -6.15 9.12
C LEU A 168 26.70 -7.32 8.48
N ALA A 169 27.17 -8.56 8.67
CA ALA A 169 26.49 -9.75 8.20
C ALA A 169 25.09 -9.89 8.81
N PHE A 170 24.94 -9.63 10.11
CA PHE A 170 23.65 -9.62 10.78
C PHE A 170 22.70 -8.59 10.18
N VAL A 171 23.15 -7.35 9.94
CA VAL A 171 22.31 -6.30 9.32
C VAL A 171 21.80 -6.75 7.95
N ILE A 172 22.69 -7.31 7.11
CA ILE A 172 22.31 -7.79 5.78
C ILE A 172 21.27 -8.91 5.88
N ILE A 173 21.52 -9.93 6.72
CA ILE A 173 20.60 -11.07 6.87
C ILE A 173 19.26 -10.62 7.42
N PHE A 174 19.27 -9.82 8.50
CA PHE A 174 18.07 -9.31 9.15
C PHE A 174 17.24 -8.46 8.18
N GLN A 175 17.86 -7.54 7.46
CA GLN A 175 17.17 -6.69 6.50
C GLN A 175 16.54 -7.52 5.37
N ASN A 176 17.28 -8.45 4.77
CA ASN A 176 16.74 -9.28 3.69
C ASN A 176 15.60 -10.19 4.19
N LEU A 177 15.74 -10.76 5.38
CA LEU A 177 14.70 -11.61 5.98
C LEU A 177 13.42 -10.82 6.25
N VAL A 178 13.52 -9.67 6.94
CA VAL A 178 12.34 -8.88 7.29
C VAL A 178 11.69 -8.29 6.04
N MET A 179 12.47 -7.79 5.08
CA MET A 179 11.93 -7.30 3.81
C MET A 179 11.23 -8.41 3.02
N PHE A 180 11.79 -9.62 3.00
CA PHE A 180 11.14 -10.78 2.39
C PHE A 180 9.82 -11.13 3.08
N LEU A 181 9.80 -11.15 4.41
CA LEU A 181 8.59 -11.41 5.19
C LEU A 181 7.53 -10.33 4.95
N SER A 182 7.90 -9.05 4.83
CA SER A 182 6.98 -7.97 4.48
C SER A 182 6.34 -8.21 3.11
N VAL A 183 7.13 -8.55 2.10
CA VAL A 183 6.61 -8.88 0.75
C VAL A 183 5.72 -10.12 0.77
N LEU A 184 6.06 -11.12 1.60
CA LEU A 184 5.24 -12.32 1.76
C LEU A 184 3.88 -11.98 2.39
N VAL A 185 3.85 -11.09 3.39
CA VAL A 185 2.60 -10.63 4.01
C VAL A 185 1.74 -9.86 3.00
N ASP A 186 2.36 -8.96 2.23
CA ASP A 186 1.68 -8.22 1.15
C ASP A 186 1.13 -9.18 0.07
N TRP A 187 1.83 -10.29 -0.20
CA TRP A 187 1.35 -11.32 -1.13
C TRP A 187 0.22 -12.19 -0.55
N LEU A 188 0.24 -12.44 0.76
CA LEU A 188 -0.72 -13.32 1.44
C LEU A 188 -2.07 -12.63 1.66
N ILE A 189 -2.07 -11.33 1.96
CA ILE A 189 -3.27 -10.57 2.29
C ILE A 189 -3.81 -9.89 1.01
N PRO A 190 -4.97 -10.30 0.48
CA PRO A 190 -5.54 -9.63 -0.69
C PRO A 190 -5.99 -8.21 -0.34
N ASP A 191 -5.61 -7.23 -1.15
CA ASP A 191 -5.92 -5.80 -0.95
C ASP A 191 -7.43 -5.50 -0.84
N ILE A 192 -8.28 -6.33 -1.44
CA ILE A 192 -9.74 -6.14 -1.45
C ILE A 192 -10.41 -7.36 -0.80
N PRO A 193 -11.18 -7.17 0.28
CA PRO A 193 -11.93 -8.27 0.90
C PRO A 193 -12.99 -8.84 -0.05
N LYS A 194 -13.25 -10.15 0.07
CA LYS A 194 -14.17 -10.88 -0.81
C LYS A 194 -15.59 -10.32 -0.77
N ASP A 195 -16.08 -9.95 0.41
CA ASP A 195 -17.45 -9.43 0.60
C ASP A 195 -17.71 -8.17 -0.24
N ILE A 196 -16.75 -7.24 -0.26
CA ILE A 196 -16.85 -6.00 -1.05
C ILE A 196 -16.70 -6.31 -2.54
N SER A 197 -15.80 -7.23 -2.91
CA SER A 197 -15.68 -7.67 -4.31
C SER A 197 -16.98 -8.26 -4.84
N GLU A 198 -17.65 -9.08 -4.03
CA GLU A 198 -18.96 -9.66 -4.35
C GLU A 198 -20.05 -8.61 -4.43
N GLN A 199 -20.09 -7.65 -3.50
CA GLN A 199 -21.05 -6.57 -3.53
C GLN A 199 -20.89 -5.70 -4.77
N ILE A 200 -19.66 -5.31 -5.11
CA ILE A 200 -19.35 -4.56 -6.34
C ILE A 200 -19.76 -5.36 -7.58
N LYS A 201 -19.53 -6.68 -7.60
CA LYS A 201 -19.96 -7.54 -8.71
C LYS A 201 -21.49 -7.60 -8.83
N LYS A 202 -22.21 -7.72 -7.70
CA LYS A 202 -23.67 -7.71 -7.67
C LYS A 202 -24.23 -6.38 -8.17
N GLU A 203 -23.72 -5.26 -7.67
CA GLU A 203 -24.11 -3.92 -8.11
C GLU A 203 -23.85 -3.72 -9.60
N LYS A 204 -22.69 -4.18 -10.10
CA LYS A 204 -22.37 -4.15 -11.54
C LYS A 204 -23.31 -5.03 -12.38
N SER A 205 -23.63 -6.24 -11.91
CA SER A 205 -24.55 -7.14 -12.63
C SER A 205 -25.94 -6.52 -12.74
N VAL A 206 -26.49 -6.03 -11.62
CA VAL A 206 -27.81 -5.38 -11.58
C VAL A 206 -27.85 -4.15 -12.49
N LEU A 207 -26.78 -3.35 -12.51
CA LEU A 207 -26.67 -2.20 -13.40
C LEU A 207 -26.67 -2.61 -14.88
N VAL A 208 -25.91 -3.64 -15.25
CA VAL A 208 -25.85 -4.14 -16.64
C VAL A 208 -27.20 -4.72 -17.07
N ASP A 209 -27.87 -5.49 -16.21
CA ASP A 209 -29.20 -6.03 -16.49
C ASP A 209 -30.24 -4.92 -16.70
N PHE A 210 -30.15 -3.84 -15.92
CA PHE A 210 -31.00 -2.65 -16.09
C PHE A 210 -30.80 -2.00 -17.46
N PHE A 211 -29.55 -1.74 -17.86
CA PHE A 211 -29.23 -1.15 -19.17
C PHE A 211 -29.67 -2.05 -20.34
N LEU A 212 -29.44 -3.37 -20.24
CA LEU A 212 -29.86 -4.31 -21.29
C LEU A 212 -31.37 -4.33 -21.46
N ARG A 213 -32.14 -4.27 -20.37
CA ARG A 213 -33.60 -4.21 -20.42
C ARG A 213 -34.09 -2.93 -21.09
N GLU A 214 -33.51 -1.78 -20.74
CA GLU A 214 -33.87 -0.49 -21.34
C GLU A 214 -33.62 -0.48 -22.85
N GLU A 215 -32.46 -0.96 -23.31
CA GLU A 215 -32.13 -1.07 -24.73
C GLU A 215 -33.06 -2.07 -25.46
N HIS A 216 -33.39 -3.19 -24.81
CA HIS A 216 -34.31 -4.17 -25.38
C HIS A 216 -35.73 -3.59 -25.55
N GLU A 217 -36.20 -2.74 -24.63
CA GLU A 217 -37.48 -2.04 -24.75
C GLU A 217 -37.48 -1.01 -25.88
N LYS A 218 -36.40 -0.23 -26.02
CA LYS A 218 -36.24 0.72 -27.15
C LYS A 218 -36.27 0.01 -28.50
N LEU A 219 -35.56 -1.12 -28.64
CA LEU A 219 -35.55 -1.89 -29.88
C LEU A 219 -36.94 -2.43 -30.24
N LYS A 220 -37.70 -2.94 -29.27
CA LYS A 220 -39.08 -3.39 -29.48
C LYS A 220 -39.99 -2.27 -29.96
N LEU A 221 -39.83 -1.06 -29.42
CA LEU A 221 -40.59 0.10 -29.88
C LEU A 221 -40.26 0.43 -31.34
N ILE A 222 -38.97 0.47 -31.70
CA ILE A 222 -38.53 0.72 -33.08
C ILE A 222 -39.10 -0.34 -34.03
N GLU A 223 -39.04 -1.63 -33.68
CA GLU A 223 -39.58 -2.72 -34.48
C GLU A 223 -41.11 -2.61 -34.65
N ASN A 224 -41.83 -2.25 -33.59
CA ASN A 224 -43.27 -2.00 -33.65
C ASN A 224 -43.61 -0.81 -34.55
N PHE A 225 -42.81 0.26 -34.53
CA PHE A 225 -42.96 1.41 -35.44
C PHE A 225 -42.73 0.99 -36.90
N ILE A 226 -41.65 0.28 -37.18
CA ILE A 226 -41.33 -0.24 -38.53
C ILE A 226 -42.44 -1.17 -39.03
N SER A 227 -42.94 -2.06 -38.17
CA SER A 227 -44.01 -3.00 -38.50
C SER A 227 -45.31 -2.27 -38.82
N ARG A 228 -45.70 -1.27 -38.02
CA ARG A 228 -46.86 -0.41 -38.28
C ARG A 228 -46.73 0.35 -39.60
N ASP A 229 -45.56 0.91 -39.90
CA ASP A 229 -45.33 1.63 -41.16
C ASP A 229 -45.38 0.69 -42.36
N LYS A 230 -44.79 -0.51 -42.25
CA LYS A 230 -44.88 -1.55 -43.28
C LYS A 230 -46.34 -1.96 -43.53
N GLN A 231 -47.14 -2.09 -42.49
CA GLN A 231 -48.55 -2.45 -42.58
C GLN A 231 -49.41 -1.32 -43.18
N ARG A 232 -49.13 -0.05 -42.84
CA ARG A 232 -49.73 1.13 -43.49
C ARG A 232 -49.38 1.18 -44.98
N SER A 233 -48.11 1.05 -45.33
CA SER A 233 -47.60 0.95 -46.71
C SER A 233 -48.28 -0.17 -47.50
N TRP A 234 -48.44 -1.35 -46.89
CA TRP A 234 -49.05 -2.50 -47.55
C TRP A 234 -50.56 -2.31 -47.76
N SER A 235 -51.26 -1.77 -46.76
CA SER A 235 -52.68 -1.40 -46.87
C SER A 235 -52.91 -0.35 -47.96
N GLU A 236 -52.01 0.63 -48.08
CA GLU A 236 -52.07 1.67 -49.09
C GLU A 236 -51.77 1.15 -50.51
N LYS A 237 -50.78 0.25 -50.66
CA LYS A 237 -50.54 -0.49 -51.91
C LYS A 237 -51.74 -1.37 -52.30
N LYS A 238 -52.38 -2.03 -51.33
CA LYS A 238 -53.59 -2.84 -51.56
C LYS A 238 -54.76 -1.97 -52.00
N ARG A 239 -55.00 -0.82 -51.35
CA ARG A 239 -56.01 0.18 -51.77
C ARG A 239 -55.76 0.68 -53.19
N LYS A 240 -54.52 0.99 -53.56
CA LYS A 240 -54.15 1.39 -54.93
C LYS A 240 -54.40 0.26 -55.94
N ARG A 241 -54.05 -0.99 -55.61
CA ARG A 241 -54.34 -2.16 -56.45
C ARG A 241 -55.83 -2.45 -56.59
N SER A 242 -56.62 -2.35 -55.53
CA SER A 242 -58.08 -2.49 -55.58
C SER A 242 -58.71 -1.41 -56.46
N ARG A 243 -58.27 -0.14 -56.35
CA ARG A 243 -58.71 0.94 -57.25
C ARG A 243 -58.34 0.66 -58.72
N ALA A 244 -57.16 0.11 -59.00
CA ALA A 244 -56.75 -0.27 -60.36
C ALA A 244 -57.52 -1.48 -60.92
N ALA A 245 -57.87 -2.46 -60.08
CA ALA A 245 -58.69 -3.61 -60.44
C ALA A 245 -60.16 -3.22 -60.70
N SER A 246 -60.72 -2.31 -59.92
CA SER A 246 -62.05 -1.74 -60.17
C SER A 246 -62.11 -0.98 -61.50
N PHE A 247 -61.01 -0.34 -61.92
CA PHE A 247 -60.93 0.35 -63.21
C PHE A 247 -60.90 -0.62 -64.40
N THR A 248 -60.24 -1.79 -64.26
CA THR A 248 -60.19 -2.82 -65.31
C THR A 248 -61.49 -3.62 -65.42
N GLN A 249 -62.22 -3.79 -64.32
CA GLN A 249 -63.55 -4.43 -64.33
C GLN A 249 -64.63 -3.51 -64.92
N PHE A 250 -64.50 -2.18 -64.75
CA PHE A 250 -65.36 -1.20 -65.44
C PHE A 250 -65.12 -1.16 -66.96
N TYR A 251 -63.90 -1.40 -67.43
CA TYR A 251 -63.60 -1.47 -68.87
C TYR A 251 -64.02 -2.81 -69.53
N ARG A 252 -64.09 -3.92 -68.78
CA ARG A 252 -64.52 -5.22 -69.34
C ARG A 252 -66.05 -5.40 -69.40
N SER A 253 -66.82 -4.61 -68.65
CA SER A 253 -68.29 -4.58 -68.71
C SER A 253 -68.85 -3.67 -69.82
N ARG A 254 -68.01 -2.88 -70.51
CA ARG A 254 -68.46 -1.85 -71.46
C ARG A 254 -68.09 -2.15 -72.91
N ARG A 255 -67.93 -3.42 -73.28
CA ARG A 255 -67.70 -3.83 -74.68
C ARG A 255 -68.49 -5.09 -75.01
N GLY A 256 -69.71 -4.89 -75.51
CA GLY A 256 -70.48 -5.97 -76.12
C GLY A 256 -71.98 -5.71 -76.28
N SER A 257 -72.36 -4.79 -77.17
CA SER A 257 -73.45 -5.03 -78.14
C SER A 257 -73.58 -3.85 -79.12
N PHE A 258 -73.32 -4.17 -80.39
CA PHE A 258 -73.43 -3.36 -81.60
C PHE A 258 -74.88 -3.01 -81.95
N THR A 259 -75.10 -1.83 -82.56
CA THR A 259 -76.01 -1.67 -83.71
C THR A 259 -75.42 -0.69 -84.73
N SER A 260 -75.57 -1.06 -86.00
CA SER A 260 -75.08 -0.51 -87.27
C SER A 260 -75.78 0.76 -87.78
N LEU A 261 -75.08 1.57 -88.60
CA LEU A 261 -75.44 2.04 -89.96
C LEU A 261 -74.34 3.01 -90.48
N SER A 262 -73.69 2.78 -91.65
CA SER A 262 -73.99 3.33 -93.00
C SER A 262 -74.07 4.88 -93.04
N SER A 263 -73.44 5.68 -93.91
CA SER A 263 -73.14 5.56 -95.36
C SER A 263 -72.15 6.70 -95.77
N ARG A 264 -71.21 6.50 -96.73
CA ARG A 264 -71.15 7.06 -98.12
C ARG A 264 -71.55 8.56 -98.27
N HIS A 265 -70.97 9.45 -99.08
CA HIS A 265 -69.90 9.51 -100.12
C HIS A 265 -69.95 10.94 -100.72
N SER A 266 -68.82 11.55 -101.13
CA SER A 266 -68.62 12.58 -102.20
C SER A 266 -67.29 13.30 -101.93
N ASP A 267 -66.23 13.14 -102.74
CA ASP A 267 -65.96 13.78 -104.05
C ASP A 267 -65.98 15.33 -104.02
N VAL A 268 -64.77 15.93 -104.02
CA VAL A 268 -64.15 16.87 -105.00
C VAL A 268 -62.86 17.41 -104.37
#